data_AF-A0A9D6FFZ4-F1
#
_entry.id   AF-A0A9D6FFZ4-F1
#
_cell.length_a   1.000
_cell.length_b   1.000
_cell.length_c   1.000
_cell.angle_alpha   90.00
_cell.angle_beta   90.00
_cell.angle_gamma   90.00
#
_symmetry.space_group_name_H-M   'P 1'
#
loop_
_entity.id
_entity.type
_entity.pdbx_description
1 polymer ?
#
loop_
_entity_poly.entity_id
_entity_poly.type
_entity_poly.pdbx_seq_one_letter_code
_entity_poly.pdbx_strand_id
1 'polypeptide(L)'
;MRRRLILNWCEAHDGLRQAVKNEITDPALVPSTGKGWTYITFCPIGTRPSLFLFDVERIRALAKENNFALPHDVVMQHNKVVVTACSDDGRQSAQLFGLHRLIEVFFKRYSETGENPDHSFFGKFGGVYDRPEKGRVWAIYARGDQALLEIFQSVERIAAETRVAGVRFTVGLSNGLSALPRMLHGYDDPDYQRSGAQHYRITDPVKFQLTLDQALADYGRYQFE
;
A
#
# COMPACT_ATOMS: atom_id res chain seq x y z
N MET A 1 -22.52 2.38 -7.76
CA MET A 1 -21.55 1.85 -8.74
C MET A 1 -20.75 0.74 -8.06
N ARG A 2 -20.42 -0.35 -8.76
CA ARG A 2 -19.67 -1.47 -8.16
C ARG A 2 -18.18 -1.29 -8.40
N ARG A 3 -17.37 -1.42 -7.35
CA ARG A 3 -15.91 -1.48 -7.42
C ARG A 3 -15.46 -2.91 -7.68
N ARG A 4 -14.30 -3.04 -8.33
CA ARG A 4 -13.64 -4.32 -8.58
C ARG A 4 -12.31 -4.38 -7.86
N LEU A 5 -11.93 -5.57 -7.41
CA LEU A 5 -10.59 -5.88 -6.94
C LEU A 5 -9.82 -6.54 -8.09
N ILE A 6 -8.70 -5.95 -8.49
CA ILE A 6 -7.80 -6.50 -9.51
C ILE A 6 -6.48 -6.84 -8.84
N LEU A 7 -6.02 -8.07 -9.03
CA LEU A 7 -4.74 -8.57 -8.51
C LEU A 7 -3.82 -8.92 -9.67
N ASN A 8 -2.74 -8.15 -9.85
CA ASN A 8 -1.65 -8.52 -10.74
C ASN A 8 -0.60 -9.31 -9.96
N TRP A 9 -0.73 -10.64 -10.02
CA TRP A 9 0.05 -11.59 -9.23
C TRP A 9 1.54 -11.54 -9.56
N CYS A 10 2.36 -11.57 -8.51
CA CYS A 10 3.78 -11.87 -8.65
C CYS A 10 3.96 -13.38 -8.82
N GLU A 11 4.81 -13.80 -9.76
CA GLU A 11 5.16 -15.23 -9.96
C GLU A 11 5.67 -15.87 -8.66
N ALA A 12 6.44 -15.13 -7.85
CA ALA A 12 6.90 -15.61 -6.55
C ALA A 12 5.77 -15.91 -5.55
N HIS A 13 4.54 -15.45 -5.83
CA HIS A 13 3.36 -15.69 -5.01
C HIS A 13 2.43 -16.75 -5.62
N ASP A 14 2.86 -17.50 -6.64
CA ASP A 14 2.02 -18.52 -7.29
C ASP A 14 1.51 -19.59 -6.32
N GLY A 15 2.30 -19.94 -5.30
CA GLY A 15 1.85 -20.83 -4.22
C GLY A 15 0.57 -20.33 -3.53
N LEU A 16 0.50 -19.03 -3.22
CA LEU A 16 -0.70 -18.41 -2.67
C LEU A 16 -1.83 -18.39 -3.70
N ARG A 17 -1.55 -18.02 -4.95
CA ARG A 17 -2.55 -17.98 -6.02
C ARG A 17 -3.23 -19.35 -6.22
N GLN A 18 -2.45 -20.43 -6.22
CA GLN A 18 -2.99 -21.79 -6.33
C GLN A 18 -3.76 -22.19 -5.07
N ALA A 19 -3.28 -21.84 -3.88
CA ALA A 19 -4.00 -22.10 -2.63
C ALA A 19 -5.39 -21.44 -2.61
N VAL A 20 -5.49 -20.18 -3.07
CA VAL A 20 -6.76 -19.47 -3.21
C VAL A 20 -7.67 -20.14 -4.23
N LYS A 21 -7.14 -20.50 -5.41
CA LYS A 21 -7.90 -21.20 -6.45
C LYS A 21 -8.45 -22.54 -5.98
N ASN A 22 -7.70 -23.24 -5.14
CA ASN A 22 -8.08 -24.54 -4.56
C ASN A 22 -8.86 -24.40 -3.25
N GLU A 23 -9.30 -23.18 -2.90
CA GLU A 23 -10.13 -22.89 -1.73
C GLU A 23 -9.52 -23.33 -0.38
N ILE A 24 -8.18 -23.32 -0.28
CA ILE A 24 -7.48 -23.64 0.98
C ILE A 24 -7.89 -22.62 2.05
N THR A 25 -8.34 -23.13 3.21
CA THR A 25 -8.73 -22.30 4.37
C THR A 25 -7.66 -22.23 5.45
N ASP A 26 -6.80 -23.26 5.55
CA ASP A 26 -5.73 -23.34 6.54
C ASP A 26 -4.44 -22.68 5.99
N PRO A 27 -3.93 -21.61 6.62
CA PRO A 27 -2.66 -21.00 6.24
C PRO A 27 -1.48 -21.97 6.23
N ALA A 28 -1.55 -23.05 7.02
CA ALA A 28 -0.50 -24.03 7.11
C ALA A 28 -0.33 -24.89 5.85
N LEU A 29 -1.38 -24.97 5.02
CA LEU A 29 -1.40 -25.75 3.79
C LEU A 29 -0.99 -24.92 2.56
N VAL A 30 -0.71 -23.63 2.74
CA VAL A 30 -0.29 -22.74 1.65
C VAL A 30 1.16 -23.08 1.26
N PRO A 31 1.44 -23.39 -0.02
CA PRO A 31 2.80 -23.65 -0.48
C PRO A 31 3.75 -22.48 -0.19
N SER A 32 5.06 -22.76 -0.19
CA SER A 32 6.08 -21.73 0.00
C SER A 32 5.94 -20.59 -1.01
N THR A 33 6.00 -19.35 -0.52
CA THR A 33 5.96 -18.13 -1.33
C THR A 33 7.28 -17.39 -1.25
N GLY A 34 7.76 -16.85 -2.38
CA GLY A 34 9.01 -16.10 -2.46
C GLY A 34 8.89 -14.62 -2.06
N LYS A 35 9.94 -13.85 -2.36
CA LYS A 35 9.96 -12.38 -2.21
C LYS A 35 9.41 -11.74 -3.47
N GLY A 36 8.55 -10.74 -3.32
CA GLY A 36 7.94 -10.06 -4.45
C GLY A 36 6.81 -9.13 -4.02
N TRP A 37 6.14 -8.52 -5.01
CA TRP A 37 4.99 -7.64 -4.80
C TRP A 37 3.88 -8.05 -5.76
N THR A 38 2.73 -8.42 -5.23
CA THR A 38 1.47 -8.49 -5.99
C THR A 38 0.80 -7.14 -5.92
N TYR A 39 0.42 -6.61 -7.07
CA TYR A 39 -0.16 -5.27 -7.20
C TYR A 39 -1.67 -5.38 -7.15
N ILE A 40 -2.28 -4.43 -6.45
CA ILE A 40 -3.71 -4.40 -6.17
C ILE A 40 -4.26 -3.06 -6.65
N THR A 41 -5.36 -3.13 -7.38
CA THR A 41 -6.21 -1.96 -7.64
C THR A 41 -7.62 -2.28 -7.17
N PHE A 42 -8.21 -1.36 -6.42
CA PHE A 42 -9.60 -1.43 -5.99
C PHE A 42 -10.31 -0.14 -6.35
N CYS A 43 -11.10 -0.15 -7.42
CA CYS A 43 -11.73 1.06 -7.95
C CYS A 43 -13.01 0.73 -8.73
N PRO A 44 -13.83 1.74 -9.07
CA PRO A 44 -14.94 1.57 -9.98
C PRO A 44 -14.51 1.10 -11.39
N ILE A 45 -15.43 0.50 -12.13
CA ILE A 45 -15.22 0.12 -13.54
C ILE A 45 -15.06 1.40 -14.38
N GLY A 46 -14.10 1.40 -15.31
CA GLY A 46 -13.82 2.56 -16.18
C GLY A 46 -12.98 3.67 -15.53
N THR A 47 -12.46 3.46 -14.32
CA THR A 47 -11.49 4.38 -13.71
C THR A 47 -10.21 4.43 -14.54
N ARG A 48 -9.83 5.64 -14.97
CA ARG A 48 -8.58 5.87 -15.70
C ARG A 48 -7.38 5.87 -14.74
N PRO A 49 -6.24 5.27 -15.11
CA PRO A 49 -5.03 5.28 -14.27
C PRO A 49 -4.58 6.68 -13.85
N SER A 50 -4.71 7.67 -14.73
CA SER A 50 -4.33 9.08 -14.45
C SER A 50 -5.16 9.76 -13.37
N LEU A 51 -6.30 9.18 -12.97
CA LEU A 51 -7.10 9.68 -11.85
C LEU A 51 -6.62 9.14 -10.49
N PHE A 52 -5.70 8.18 -10.51
CA PHE A 52 -5.32 7.36 -9.36
C PHE A 52 -3.81 7.38 -9.09
N LEU A 53 -3.00 7.16 -10.13
CA LEU A 53 -1.55 7.13 -10.02
C LEU A 53 -0.98 8.55 -9.96
N PHE A 54 0.09 8.74 -9.19
CA PHE A 54 0.78 10.03 -9.11
C PHE A 54 1.47 10.36 -10.44
N ASP A 55 1.61 11.63 -10.75
CA ASP A 55 2.41 12.04 -11.90
C ASP A 55 3.90 12.12 -11.52
N VAL A 56 4.62 11.00 -11.71
CA VAL A 56 6.05 10.87 -11.36
C VAL A 56 6.91 11.89 -12.11
N GLU A 57 6.61 12.13 -13.38
CA GLU A 57 7.37 13.08 -14.20
C GLU A 57 7.13 14.52 -13.72
N ARG A 58 5.89 14.86 -13.38
CA ARG A 58 5.58 16.15 -12.75
C ARG A 58 6.27 16.31 -11.40
N ILE A 59 6.29 15.27 -10.56
CA ILE A 59 7.01 15.31 -9.27
C ILE A 59 8.51 15.55 -9.51
N ARG A 60 9.10 14.87 -10.50
CA ARG A 60 10.51 15.04 -10.88
C ARG A 60 10.80 16.46 -11.37
N ALA A 61 9.92 17.03 -12.21
CA ALA A 61 10.04 18.39 -12.72
C ALA A 61 9.91 19.41 -11.57
N LEU A 62 8.86 19.31 -10.75
CA LEU A 62 8.62 20.18 -9.60
C LEU A 62 9.79 20.18 -8.62
N ALA A 63 10.38 19.01 -8.34
CA ALA A 63 11.56 18.94 -7.49
C ALA A 63 12.73 19.74 -8.08
N LYS A 64 13.01 19.61 -9.39
CA LYS A 64 14.11 20.35 -10.05
C LYS A 64 13.86 21.85 -10.09
N GLU A 65 12.63 22.26 -10.42
CA GLU A 65 12.21 23.66 -10.51
C GLU A 65 12.30 24.37 -9.15
N ASN A 66 12.04 23.66 -8.05
CA ASN A 66 12.04 24.19 -6.69
C ASN A 66 13.35 23.92 -5.93
N ASN A 67 14.49 23.85 -6.62
CA ASN A 67 15.81 23.60 -6.00
C ASN A 67 15.84 22.36 -5.09
N PHE A 68 15.27 21.25 -5.58
CA PHE A 68 15.09 19.99 -4.85
C PHE A 68 14.23 20.13 -3.59
N ALA A 69 13.10 20.83 -3.72
CA ALA A 69 12.03 20.83 -2.72
C ALA A 69 10.69 20.42 -3.35
N LEU A 70 9.81 19.81 -2.56
CA LEU A 70 8.45 19.45 -2.96
C LEU A 70 7.42 20.20 -2.13
N PRO A 71 6.35 20.72 -2.75
CA PRO A 71 5.22 21.26 -2.02
C PRO A 71 4.56 20.25 -1.07
N HIS A 72 4.00 20.74 0.03
CA HIS A 72 3.32 19.91 1.04
C HIS A 72 2.25 18.99 0.45
N ASP A 73 1.38 19.55 -0.38
CA ASP A 73 0.28 18.83 -1.03
C ASP A 73 0.78 17.70 -1.94
N VAL A 74 1.96 17.86 -2.55
CA VAL A 74 2.62 16.80 -3.32
C VAL A 74 3.18 15.71 -2.40
N VAL A 75 3.76 16.08 -1.26
CA VAL A 75 4.27 15.10 -0.30
C VAL A 75 3.13 14.26 0.31
N MET A 76 2.03 14.91 0.70
CA MET A 76 0.88 14.24 1.35
C MET A 76 0.18 13.25 0.43
N GLN A 77 0.20 13.46 -0.88
CA GLN A 77 -0.32 12.48 -1.85
C GLN A 77 0.32 11.10 -1.67
N HIS A 78 1.55 11.01 -1.16
CA HIS A 78 2.28 9.75 -1.02
C HIS A 78 2.09 9.05 0.32
N ASN A 79 1.22 9.57 1.18
CA ASN A 79 0.82 8.89 2.40
C ASN A 79 0.18 7.54 2.05
N LYS A 80 0.40 6.58 2.94
CA LYS A 80 -0.14 5.23 2.77
C LYS A 80 -0.61 4.63 4.08
N VAL A 81 -1.60 3.76 3.98
CA VAL A 81 -1.92 2.79 5.02
C VAL A 81 -1.03 1.58 4.81
N VAL A 82 -0.51 1.05 5.90
CA VAL A 82 0.34 -0.13 5.93
C VAL A 82 -0.29 -1.15 6.85
N VAL A 83 -0.60 -2.33 6.31
CA VAL A 83 -1.00 -3.50 7.09
C VAL A 83 0.16 -4.48 7.11
N THR A 84 0.60 -4.86 8.30
CA THR A 84 1.62 -5.90 8.49
C THR A 84 0.94 -7.16 9.02
N ALA A 85 1.20 -8.29 8.37
CA ALA A 85 0.81 -9.61 8.86
C ALA A 85 2.04 -10.32 9.44
N CYS A 86 1.93 -10.72 10.71
CA CYS A 86 2.92 -11.55 11.40
C CYS A 86 2.29 -12.92 11.66
N SER A 87 3.05 -13.99 11.49
CA SER A 87 2.61 -15.34 11.87
C SER A 87 3.35 -15.82 13.11
N ASP A 88 2.67 -16.61 13.94
CA ASP A 88 3.22 -17.08 15.21
C ASP A 88 4.43 -18.01 15.01
N ASP A 89 4.48 -18.69 13.87
CA ASP A 89 5.56 -19.58 13.44
C ASP A 89 6.58 -18.93 12.47
N GLY A 90 6.41 -17.64 12.15
CA GLY A 90 7.26 -16.90 11.20
C GLY A 90 7.14 -17.30 9.72
N ARG A 91 6.23 -18.22 9.35
CA ARG A 91 6.00 -18.60 7.95
C ARG A 91 5.42 -17.46 7.11
N GLN A 92 6.20 -17.04 6.12
CA GLN A 92 5.84 -15.97 5.20
C GLN A 92 4.61 -16.29 4.33
N SER A 93 4.42 -17.55 3.93
CA SER A 93 3.23 -17.96 3.18
C SER A 93 1.94 -17.75 3.98
N ALA A 94 1.96 -18.05 5.28
CA ALA A 94 0.82 -17.81 6.17
C ALA A 94 0.52 -16.31 6.30
N GLN A 95 1.56 -15.48 6.40
CA GLN A 95 1.41 -14.02 6.44
C GLN A 95 0.80 -13.47 5.15
N LEU A 96 1.27 -13.88 3.97
CA LEU A 96 0.68 -13.47 2.68
C LEU A 96 -0.77 -13.96 2.53
N PHE A 97 -1.05 -15.19 2.95
CA PHE A 97 -2.40 -15.71 2.96
C PHE A 97 -3.31 -14.89 3.88
N GLY A 98 -2.84 -14.52 5.07
CA GLY A 98 -3.56 -13.64 5.98
C GLY A 98 -3.89 -12.28 5.36
N LEU A 99 -2.92 -11.64 4.71
CA LEU A 99 -3.16 -10.37 3.98
C LEU A 99 -4.21 -10.56 2.89
N HIS A 100 -4.12 -11.63 2.10
CA HIS A 100 -5.12 -11.92 1.06
C HIS A 100 -6.53 -12.09 1.64
N ARG A 101 -6.68 -12.85 2.73
CA ARG A 101 -7.98 -13.02 3.41
C ARG A 101 -8.54 -11.69 3.91
N LEU A 102 -7.70 -10.84 4.49
CA LEU A 102 -8.10 -9.50 4.92
C LEU A 102 -8.57 -8.65 3.73
N ILE A 103 -7.87 -8.70 2.60
CA ILE A 103 -8.26 -8.02 1.35
C ILE A 103 -9.60 -8.55 0.81
N GLU A 104 -9.85 -9.86 0.85
CA GLU A 104 -11.13 -10.45 0.45
C GLU A 104 -12.29 -9.97 1.32
N VAL A 105 -12.09 -9.91 2.64
CA VAL A 105 -13.09 -9.39 3.59
C VAL A 105 -13.36 -7.91 3.31
N PHE A 106 -12.30 -7.12 3.06
CA PHE A 106 -12.42 -5.72 2.65
C PHE A 106 -13.24 -5.56 1.37
N PHE A 107 -12.89 -6.33 0.34
CA PHE A 107 -13.59 -6.30 -0.94
C PHE A 107 -15.07 -6.66 -0.79
N LYS A 108 -15.37 -7.75 -0.08
CA LYS A 108 -16.75 -8.20 0.15
C LYS A 108 -17.60 -7.12 0.82
N ARG A 109 -17.02 -6.36 1.76
CA ARG A 109 -17.75 -5.32 2.51
C ARG A 109 -17.89 -4.01 1.75
N TYR A 110 -16.88 -3.60 0.97
CA TYR A 110 -16.81 -2.24 0.42
C TYR A 110 -16.91 -2.16 -1.12
N SER A 111 -17.21 -3.28 -1.79
CA SER A 111 -17.38 -3.31 -3.25
C SER A 111 -18.57 -2.49 -3.76
N GLU A 112 -19.56 -2.18 -2.91
CA GLU A 112 -20.73 -1.39 -3.28
C GLU A 112 -20.63 0.05 -2.77
N THR A 113 -20.62 1.03 -3.68
CA THR A 113 -20.44 2.45 -3.34
C THR A 113 -21.67 3.09 -2.66
N GLY A 114 -22.85 2.48 -2.78
CA GLY A 114 -24.10 3.09 -2.31
C GLY A 114 -24.23 3.10 -0.79
N GLU A 115 -23.60 2.14 -0.11
CA GLU A 115 -23.70 1.95 1.33
C GLU A 115 -22.42 2.39 2.07
N ASN A 116 -21.34 2.73 1.34
CA ASN A 116 -20.01 2.91 1.91
C ASN A 116 -19.25 4.11 1.31
N PRO A 117 -18.34 4.75 2.08
CA PRO A 117 -17.47 5.83 1.61
C PRO A 117 -16.62 5.45 0.38
N ASP A 118 -15.93 6.43 -0.22
CA ASP A 118 -15.07 6.18 -1.36
C ASP A 118 -13.72 5.54 -1.01
N HIS A 119 -13.74 4.21 -0.83
CA HIS A 119 -12.55 3.41 -0.51
C HIS A 119 -11.72 3.03 -1.74
N SER A 120 -11.74 3.81 -2.81
CA SER A 120 -10.98 3.46 -4.00
C SER A 120 -9.47 3.65 -3.73
N PHE A 121 -8.66 2.61 -3.99
CA PHE A 121 -7.22 2.60 -3.70
C PHE A 121 -6.40 1.85 -4.75
N PHE A 122 -5.10 2.08 -4.74
CA PHE A 122 -4.11 1.22 -5.39
C PHE A 122 -3.02 0.86 -4.37
N GLY A 123 -2.34 -0.25 -4.56
CA GLY A 123 -1.39 -0.72 -3.57
C GLY A 123 -0.70 -2.00 -3.95
N LYS A 124 0.11 -2.53 -3.04
CA LYS A 124 0.82 -3.77 -3.27
C LYS A 124 1.04 -4.51 -1.97
N PHE A 125 1.03 -5.83 -2.05
CA PHE A 125 1.36 -6.69 -0.91
C PHE A 125 2.44 -7.69 -1.26
N GLY A 126 3.26 -8.03 -0.26
CA GLY A 126 4.37 -8.97 -0.46
C GLY A 126 5.69 -8.56 0.15
N GLY A 127 5.92 -7.27 0.39
CA GLY A 127 7.18 -6.80 0.95
C GLY A 127 7.42 -7.22 2.39
N VAL A 128 8.67 -7.08 2.81
CA VAL A 128 9.10 -7.18 4.21
C VAL A 128 9.65 -5.80 4.59
N TYR A 129 9.18 -5.21 5.69
CA TYR A 129 9.81 -4.02 6.25
C TYR A 129 11.00 -4.44 7.14
N ASP A 130 12.10 -3.70 7.08
CA ASP A 130 13.38 -3.99 7.78
C ASP A 130 13.35 -3.83 9.32
N ARG A 131 12.19 -4.00 9.97
CA ARG A 131 12.06 -3.98 11.44
C ARG A 131 11.95 -5.41 12.02
N PRO A 132 12.23 -5.62 13.34
CA PRO A 132 12.55 -6.94 13.91
C PRO A 132 11.47 -8.01 13.72
N GLU A 133 10.21 -7.62 13.61
CA GLU A 133 9.11 -8.52 13.29
C GLU A 133 8.93 -8.57 11.77
N LYS A 134 9.66 -9.49 11.12
CA LYS A 134 9.69 -9.69 9.65
C LYS A 134 8.35 -10.24 9.13
N GLY A 135 7.30 -9.45 9.25
CA GLY A 135 5.99 -9.69 8.67
C GLY A 135 5.94 -9.31 7.19
N ARG A 136 4.93 -9.84 6.49
CA ARG A 136 4.59 -9.40 5.13
C ARG A 136 3.68 -8.20 5.19
N VAL A 137 3.81 -7.32 4.20
CA VAL A 137 3.12 -6.03 4.22
C VAL A 137 2.20 -5.84 3.03
N TRP A 138 1.06 -5.21 3.27
CA TRP A 138 0.18 -4.57 2.30
C TRP A 138 0.25 -3.04 2.45
N ALA A 139 0.74 -2.36 1.42
CA ALA A 139 0.79 -0.90 1.34
C ALA A 139 -0.37 -0.40 0.45
N ILE A 140 -1.11 0.61 0.94
CA ILE A 140 -2.33 1.14 0.32
C ILE A 140 -2.18 2.65 0.11
N TYR A 141 -2.41 3.10 -1.11
CA TYR A 141 -2.41 4.50 -1.52
C TYR A 141 -3.80 4.89 -2.00
N ALA A 142 -4.21 6.12 -1.70
CA ALA A 142 -5.51 6.65 -2.08
C ALA A 142 -5.38 8.09 -2.58
N ARG A 143 -6.47 8.62 -3.15
CA ARG A 143 -6.50 9.99 -3.64
C ARG A 143 -6.72 10.98 -2.49
N GLY A 144 -5.62 11.37 -1.85
CA GLY A 144 -5.60 12.35 -0.78
C GLY A 144 -5.87 11.76 0.61
N ASP A 145 -5.60 12.57 1.64
CA ASP A 145 -5.58 12.08 3.02
C ASP A 145 -6.95 11.69 3.56
N GLN A 146 -8.01 12.40 3.19
CA GLN A 146 -9.35 12.09 3.70
C GLN A 146 -9.80 10.68 3.28
N ALA A 147 -9.66 10.34 2.00
CA ALA A 147 -9.94 9.00 1.50
C ALA A 147 -9.04 7.94 2.16
N LEU A 148 -7.76 8.29 2.36
CA LEU A 148 -6.81 7.40 3.02
C LEU A 148 -7.16 7.14 4.50
N LEU A 149 -7.64 8.15 5.22
CA LEU A 149 -8.10 8.03 6.61
C LEU A 149 -9.38 7.18 6.72
N GLU A 150 -10.31 7.32 5.78
CA GLU A 150 -11.50 6.47 5.70
C GLU A 150 -11.13 5.01 5.43
N ILE A 151 -10.18 4.78 4.52
CA ILE A 151 -9.61 3.45 4.28
C ILE A 151 -8.92 2.94 5.54
N PHE A 152 -8.10 3.75 6.22
CA PHE A 152 -7.40 3.37 7.45
C PHE A 152 -8.38 2.86 8.51
N GLN A 153 -9.42 3.64 8.82
CA GLN A 153 -10.43 3.26 9.82
C GLN A 153 -11.18 1.97 9.42
N SER A 154 -11.48 1.82 8.13
CA SER A 154 -12.14 0.64 7.59
C SER A 154 -11.26 -0.61 7.64
N VAL A 155 -9.96 -0.45 7.36
CA VAL A 155 -8.96 -1.52 7.41
C VAL A 155 -8.67 -1.92 8.85
N GLU A 156 -8.54 -0.98 9.79
CA GLU A 156 -8.39 -1.28 11.22
C GLU A 156 -9.54 -2.14 11.75
N ARG A 157 -10.78 -1.76 11.43
CA ARG A 157 -11.97 -2.51 11.81
C ARG A 157 -11.95 -3.93 11.23
N ILE A 158 -11.65 -4.05 9.94
CA ILE A 158 -11.60 -5.35 9.26
C ILE A 158 -10.43 -6.21 9.79
N ALA A 159 -9.28 -5.62 10.08
CA ALA A 159 -8.14 -6.32 10.64
C ALA A 159 -8.46 -6.94 12.01
N ALA A 160 -9.23 -6.23 12.85
CA ALA A 160 -9.68 -6.74 14.15
C ALA A 160 -10.72 -7.87 14.03
N GLU A 161 -11.54 -7.86 12.98
CA GLU A 161 -12.58 -8.88 12.74
C GLU A 161 -12.05 -10.11 11.98
N THR A 162 -11.02 -9.93 11.16
CA THR A 162 -10.48 -10.99 10.29
C THR A 162 -9.70 -12.00 11.12
N ARG A 163 -10.22 -13.22 11.22
CA ARG A 163 -9.58 -14.32 11.94
C ARG A 163 -8.88 -15.25 10.96
N VAL A 164 -7.55 -15.31 11.04
CA VAL A 164 -6.71 -16.24 10.29
C VAL A 164 -5.84 -16.99 11.29
N ALA A 165 -5.88 -18.32 11.28
CA ALA A 165 -5.19 -19.14 12.26
C ALA A 165 -3.68 -18.84 12.29
N GLY A 166 -3.16 -18.51 13.47
CA GLY A 166 -1.74 -18.23 13.67
C GLY A 166 -1.21 -16.96 12.99
N VAL A 167 -2.10 -16.04 12.56
CA VAL A 167 -1.72 -14.76 11.93
C VAL A 167 -2.34 -13.59 12.68
N ARG A 168 -1.51 -12.58 12.95
CA ARG A 168 -1.89 -11.31 13.58
C ARG A 168 -1.64 -10.15 12.64
N PHE A 169 -2.51 -9.14 12.70
CA PHE A 169 -2.41 -7.95 11.89
C PHE A 169 -2.10 -6.72 12.74
N THR A 170 -1.27 -5.84 12.21
CA THR A 170 -1.12 -4.46 12.71
C THR A 170 -1.38 -3.50 11.56
N VAL A 171 -2.09 -2.41 11.82
CA VAL A 171 -2.39 -1.38 10.83
C VAL A 171 -1.74 -0.08 11.28
N GLY A 172 -1.16 0.67 10.35
CA GLY A 172 -0.56 1.96 10.65
C GLY A 172 -0.59 2.90 9.45
N LEU A 173 -0.42 4.18 9.72
CA LEU A 173 -0.15 5.19 8.70
C LEU A 173 1.36 5.34 8.52
N SER A 174 1.79 5.45 7.28
CA SER A 174 3.15 5.81 6.91
C SER A 174 3.07 6.98 5.94
N ASN A 175 3.65 8.12 6.30
CA ASN A 175 3.63 9.26 5.39
C ASN A 175 4.71 9.09 4.33
N GLY A 176 4.49 9.69 3.17
CA GLY A 176 5.47 9.81 2.09
C GLY A 176 5.79 8.52 1.32
N LEU A 177 6.46 8.71 0.17
CA LEU A 177 7.13 7.63 -0.58
C LEU A 177 8.00 6.86 0.42
N SER A 178 7.96 5.54 0.48
CA SER A 178 8.65 4.72 1.52
C SER A 178 10.17 4.96 1.67
N ALA A 179 10.76 5.80 0.83
CA ALA A 179 12.14 6.29 0.92
C ALA A 179 12.28 7.79 1.28
N LEU A 180 11.29 8.66 1.01
CA LEU A 180 11.35 10.10 1.30
C LEU A 180 11.42 10.46 2.81
N PRO A 181 10.74 9.77 3.73
CA PRO A 181 10.77 10.09 5.17
C PRO A 181 12.15 10.02 5.82
N ARG A 182 13.14 9.36 5.19
CA ARG A 182 14.54 9.35 5.65
C ARG A 182 15.43 10.35 4.88
N MET A 183 14.84 11.18 4.03
CA MET A 183 15.49 12.12 3.12
C MET A 183 14.90 13.54 3.20
N LEU A 184 14.10 13.81 4.24
CA LEU A 184 13.52 15.13 4.53
C LEU A 184 13.85 15.40 6.00
N HIS A 185 14.43 16.55 6.32
CA HIS A 185 14.62 16.96 7.72
C HIS A 185 13.26 17.02 8.44
N GLY A 186 13.18 16.49 9.67
CA GLY A 186 12.04 16.73 10.57
C GLY A 186 10.92 15.69 10.59
N TYR A 187 11.16 14.43 10.20
CA TYR A 187 10.10 13.40 10.19
C TYR A 187 9.95 12.59 11.48
N ASP A 188 11.02 12.46 12.28
CA ASP A 188 10.92 11.95 13.66
C ASP A 188 10.49 13.06 14.65
N ASP A 189 10.12 14.23 14.13
CA ASP A 189 9.76 15.40 14.90
C ASP A 189 8.24 15.42 15.16
N PRO A 190 7.78 15.39 16.43
CA PRO A 190 6.38 15.64 16.78
C PRO A 190 5.83 16.96 16.24
N ASP A 191 6.71 17.90 15.85
CA ASP A 191 6.37 19.14 15.19
C ASP A 191 6.14 19.01 13.67
N TYR A 192 6.35 17.83 13.05
CA TYR A 192 6.07 17.57 11.63
C TYR A 192 4.63 17.91 11.23
N GLN A 193 3.64 17.46 12.02
CA GLN A 193 2.22 17.81 11.84
C GLN A 193 1.91 19.25 12.23
N ARG A 194 2.78 19.91 13.01
CA ARG A 194 2.60 21.29 13.50
C ARG A 194 3.37 22.35 12.70
N SER A 195 4.26 21.92 11.80
CA SER A 195 5.29 22.77 11.19
C SER A 195 4.74 23.85 10.25
N GLY A 196 3.56 23.63 9.66
CA GLY A 196 3.00 24.54 8.65
C GLY A 196 3.88 24.69 7.41
N ALA A 197 4.86 23.79 7.20
CA ALA A 197 5.83 23.90 6.11
C ALA A 197 5.13 23.74 4.75
N GLN A 198 5.27 24.74 3.89
CA GLN A 198 4.68 24.68 2.54
C GLN A 198 5.54 23.89 1.55
N HIS A 199 6.83 23.72 1.84
CA HIS A 199 7.80 23.03 0.98
C HIS A 199 8.75 22.15 1.81
N TYR A 200 9.14 21.02 1.22
CA TYR A 200 9.94 19.96 1.85
C TYR A 200 11.19 19.71 1.04
N ARG A 201 12.37 19.98 1.63
CA ARG A 201 13.66 19.83 0.96
C ARG A 201 14.09 18.36 0.87
N ILE A 202 14.38 17.90 -0.33
CA ILE A 202 14.99 16.60 -0.64
C ILE A 202 16.48 16.66 -0.27
N THR A 203 16.90 15.87 0.72
CA THR A 203 18.29 15.86 1.21
C THR A 203 19.19 14.88 0.46
N ASP A 204 18.61 13.93 -0.27
CA ASP A 204 19.33 12.96 -1.11
C ASP A 204 18.65 12.86 -2.49
N PRO A 205 19.06 13.71 -3.45
CA PRO A 205 18.52 13.70 -4.81
C PRO A 205 18.71 12.38 -5.56
N VAL A 206 19.78 11.64 -5.27
CA VAL A 206 20.09 10.38 -5.96
C VAL A 206 19.07 9.32 -5.56
N LYS A 207 18.88 9.12 -4.25
CA LYS A 207 17.90 8.16 -3.75
C LYS A 207 16.46 8.60 -4.03
N PHE A 208 16.18 9.91 -4.06
CA PHE A 208 14.90 10.42 -4.55
C PHE A 208 14.64 10.00 -6.00
N GLN A 209 15.60 10.21 -6.90
CA GLN A 209 15.49 9.80 -8.29
C GLN A 209 15.28 8.29 -8.43
N LEU A 210 16.06 7.47 -7.71
CA LEU A 210 15.88 6.02 -7.68
C LEU A 210 14.46 5.61 -7.22
N THR A 211 13.89 6.34 -6.27
CA THR A 211 12.53 6.07 -5.78
C THR A 211 11.48 6.40 -6.84
N LEU A 212 11.64 7.51 -7.56
CA LEU A 212 10.76 7.87 -8.67
C LEU A 212 10.86 6.85 -9.81
N ASP A 213 12.07 6.39 -10.13
CA ASP A 213 12.27 5.39 -11.18
C ASP A 213 11.63 4.04 -10.82
N GLN A 214 11.72 3.64 -9.54
CA GLN A 214 10.99 2.47 -9.02
C GLN A 214 9.47 2.65 -9.10
N ALA A 215 8.95 3.82 -8.73
CA ALA A 215 7.53 4.11 -8.83
C ALA A 215 7.05 4.04 -10.29
N LEU A 216 7.82 4.60 -11.23
CA LEU A 216 7.49 4.55 -12.66
C LEU A 216 7.51 3.12 -13.20
N ALA A 217 8.47 2.29 -12.79
CA ALA A 217 8.53 0.88 -13.16
C ALA A 217 7.34 0.07 -12.59
N ASP A 218 6.81 0.47 -11.43
CA ASP A 218 5.64 -0.14 -10.82
C ASP A 218 4.32 0.23 -11.54
N TYR A 219 4.26 1.34 -12.27
CA TYR A 219 3.00 1.84 -12.85
C TYR A 219 2.37 0.90 -13.87
N GLY A 220 3.20 0.29 -14.73
CA GLY A 220 2.73 -0.72 -15.68
C GLY A 220 2.20 -2.00 -15.02
N ARG A 221 2.39 -2.17 -13.71
CA ARG A 221 1.94 -3.34 -12.96
C ARG A 221 0.57 -3.11 -12.28
N TYR A 222 0.14 -1.87 -12.09
CA TYR A 222 -1.21 -1.58 -11.63
C TYR A 222 -2.19 -1.69 -12.80
N GLN A 223 -3.10 -2.64 -12.69
CA GLN A 223 -4.14 -2.85 -13.69
C GLN A 223 -5.38 -2.06 -13.30
N PHE A 224 -6.02 -1.46 -14.29
CA PHE A 224 -7.26 -0.71 -14.11
C PHE A 224 -8.39 -1.28 -14.94
N GLU A 225 -8.13 -2.30 -15.77
CA GLU A 225 -9.05 -3.00 -16.67
C GLU A 225 -8.86 -4.50 -16.62
#